data_AF-F8AZ70-F1
#
_entry.id   AF-F8AZ70-F1
#
_cell.length_a   1.000
_cell.length_b   1.000
_cell.length_c   1.000
_cell.angle_alpha   90.00
_cell.angle_beta   90.00
_cell.angle_gamma   90.00
#
_symmetry.space_group_name_H-M   'P 1'
#
loop_
_entity.id
_entity.type
_entity.pdbx_description
1 polymer ?
#
loop_
_entity_poly.entity_id
_entity_poly.type
_entity_poly.pdbx_seq_one_letter_code
_entity_poly.pdbx_strand_id
1 'polypeptide(L)'
;MTAQPAAADAPAVADTLVATAETAAADTLVATAVSAVAGAAVATTAPAVAVPQRPVAAGGLRMLGEFTGSGLRGQVFLARRRDGQVITLTGLLRHIVDAADGSRDIPAIARRVRAVSGRAVSADDVVYLLATKLIPLGVIADGHGATATPRATPLLGLAGRRTLVPEPAVDTLARLLAPLFRPVVVTGVLAALVIVDAWLFTSLFTSAGAGTGIGADSGVDARIHHVLASPALILTVLGGTLASMIFHECGHAAACHYGGGRPGVIGCGIYLLWPALYTDVTDAYRLDRAGRLRTDLGGVYFNAIVIVGLGTAYAISGADTLAVIVLLVHLEAFQQLVPVVRLDGYYILSDLAGVPDLFARIGPVLSTRLYQARERCRRWAHTEGGRHRRRGRHHDRIRSLTRGRARSQSRQRGSGQAPDPRVAALTHRAQRTITVWVLVVAPLLATNLVLIIMIAPSVVARCVDAVRDRAGLVAHAAGAGQPAAMIADALGVVVLVLPAVGIVFLLSRLAGAGVRAAVAIGRGGPGRALAAGLGMIVVIGAVLTSWLR
;
A
#
# COMPACT_ATOMS: atom_id res chain seq x y z
N MET A 1 32.46 -30.13 -46.85
CA MET A 1 33.50 -29.63 -45.93
C MET A 1 33.02 -28.25 -45.46
N THR A 2 32.63 -28.14 -44.18
CA THR A 2 32.50 -26.91 -43.34
C THR A 2 31.60 -25.76 -43.83
N ALA A 3 30.68 -25.15 -43.08
CA ALA A 3 30.19 -25.30 -41.71
C ALA A 3 28.88 -24.50 -41.58
N GLN A 4 27.98 -24.98 -40.71
CA GLN A 4 26.82 -24.26 -40.18
C GLN A 4 27.24 -23.43 -38.95
N PRO A 5 26.58 -22.29 -38.68
CA PRO A 5 25.95 -22.13 -37.36
C PRO A 5 24.56 -21.45 -37.48
N ALA A 6 23.50 -22.00 -36.89
CA ALA A 6 23.11 -21.99 -35.47
C ALA A 6 22.14 -20.84 -35.16
N ALA A 7 20.88 -21.22 -34.93
CA ALA A 7 19.85 -20.42 -34.33
C ALA A 7 20.28 -19.96 -32.93
N ALA A 8 20.01 -18.69 -32.61
CA ALA A 8 20.05 -18.18 -31.26
C ALA A 8 18.79 -17.35 -31.01
N ASP A 9 18.02 -17.81 -30.03
CA ASP A 9 16.80 -17.24 -29.52
C ASP A 9 16.98 -15.78 -29.10
N ALA A 10 16.03 -14.95 -29.53
CA ALA A 10 15.88 -13.58 -29.08
C ALA A 10 15.19 -13.56 -27.69
N PRO A 11 15.74 -12.85 -26.68
CA PRO A 11 14.94 -12.44 -25.55
C PRO A 11 14.25 -11.12 -25.86
N ALA A 12 12.92 -11.14 -25.79
CA ALA A 12 12.06 -9.96 -25.83
C ALA A 12 12.36 -9.01 -24.66
N VAL A 13 12.63 -7.75 -24.96
CA VAL A 13 12.76 -6.66 -23.99
C VAL A 13 12.02 -5.44 -24.53
N ALA A 14 10.90 -5.10 -23.90
CA ALA A 14 10.33 -3.76 -23.87
C ALA A 14 9.29 -3.70 -22.73
N ASP A 15 9.54 -2.86 -21.71
CA ASP A 15 8.60 -1.84 -21.23
C ASP A 15 9.06 -1.25 -19.88
N THR A 16 9.05 0.09 -19.84
CA THR A 16 9.35 0.98 -18.68
C THR A 16 8.12 1.91 -18.59
N LEU A 17 7.56 2.37 -17.47
CA LEU A 17 8.06 2.94 -16.21
C LEU A 17 6.95 2.85 -15.13
N VAL A 18 7.32 3.15 -13.88
CA VAL A 18 6.51 3.38 -12.65
C VAL A 18 6.40 2.19 -11.68
N ALA A 19 7.50 1.97 -10.95
CA ALA A 19 7.57 1.25 -9.67
C ALA A 19 7.31 2.23 -8.49
N THR A 20 6.98 1.84 -7.27
CA THR A 20 7.23 0.62 -6.49
C THR A 20 5.98 0.28 -5.68
N ALA A 21 5.83 -0.96 -5.24
CA ALA A 21 4.86 -1.27 -4.19
C ALA A 21 5.03 -2.68 -3.67
N GLU A 22 5.84 -2.90 -2.62
CA GLU A 22 5.65 -4.13 -1.86
C GLU A 22 6.27 -4.36 -0.47
N THR A 23 6.13 -3.46 0.49
CA THR A 23 6.01 -3.91 1.90
C THR A 23 4.57 -4.43 2.19
N ALA A 24 3.75 -4.59 1.14
CA ALA A 24 2.29 -4.80 1.16
C ALA A 24 1.85 -6.23 1.49
N ALA A 25 2.61 -7.26 1.06
CA ALA A 25 2.22 -8.64 1.32
C ALA A 25 2.46 -9.04 2.77
N ALA A 26 3.60 -8.68 3.35
CA ALA A 26 3.86 -8.93 4.77
C ALA A 26 2.80 -8.24 5.66
N ASP A 27 2.41 -7.01 5.31
CA ASP A 27 1.50 -6.19 6.11
C ASP A 27 0.04 -6.62 6.08
N THR A 28 -0.46 -7.14 4.96
CA THR A 28 -1.87 -7.57 4.89
C THR A 28 -2.14 -8.76 5.83
N LEU A 29 -1.08 -9.48 6.22
CA LEU A 29 -1.14 -10.73 6.99
C LEU A 29 -1.05 -10.45 8.49
N VAL A 30 -0.26 -9.45 8.86
CA VAL A 30 -0.27 -8.76 10.14
C VAL A 30 -1.63 -8.08 10.39
N ALA A 31 -2.21 -7.42 9.38
CA ALA A 31 -3.52 -6.73 9.49
C ALA A 31 -4.74 -7.67 9.60
N THR A 32 -4.69 -8.84 8.98
CA THR A 32 -5.76 -9.86 9.07
C THR A 32 -5.86 -10.42 10.49
N ALA A 33 -4.74 -10.53 11.19
CA ALA A 33 -4.72 -10.92 12.60
C ALA A 33 -5.16 -9.78 13.55
N VAL A 34 -4.85 -8.51 13.26
CA VAL A 34 -5.40 -7.37 14.04
C VAL A 34 -6.91 -7.21 13.81
N SER A 35 -7.42 -7.52 12.62
CA SER A 35 -8.87 -7.59 12.35
C SER A 35 -9.59 -8.64 13.19
N ALA A 36 -8.90 -9.73 13.52
CA ALA A 36 -9.39 -10.77 14.41
C ALA A 36 -9.43 -10.34 15.89
N VAL A 37 -8.64 -9.34 16.30
CA VAL A 37 -8.60 -8.78 17.67
C VAL A 37 -9.85 -7.95 17.99
N ALA A 38 -10.56 -7.44 16.99
CA ALA A 38 -11.68 -6.52 17.20
C ALA A 38 -13.07 -7.16 17.13
N GLY A 39 -13.17 -8.41 16.69
CA GLY A 39 -14.44 -9.15 16.64
C GLY A 39 -14.79 -9.81 17.98
N ALA A 40 -14.74 -9.08 19.09
CA ALA A 40 -15.29 -9.54 20.36
C ALA A 40 -16.74 -9.05 20.51
N ALA A 41 -17.62 -9.49 19.61
CA ALA A 41 -19.07 -9.42 19.79
C ALA A 41 -19.78 -10.30 18.75
N VAL A 42 -20.28 -11.44 19.23
CA VAL A 42 -21.51 -12.14 18.81
C VAL A 42 -21.79 -12.21 17.30
N ALA A 43 -21.45 -13.35 16.70
CA ALA A 43 -22.27 -13.99 15.68
C ALA A 43 -21.90 -15.48 15.61
N THR A 44 -22.81 -16.31 16.09
CA THR A 44 -22.82 -17.77 16.03
C THR A 44 -22.86 -18.23 14.58
N THR A 45 -22.07 -19.27 14.26
CA THR A 45 -21.96 -20.07 13.01
C THR A 45 -20.62 -19.90 12.26
N ALA A 46 -19.58 -20.55 12.78
CA ALA A 46 -18.35 -20.86 12.06
C ALA A 46 -18.34 -22.36 11.69
N PRO A 47 -17.74 -22.78 10.55
CA PRO A 47 -17.61 -24.19 10.20
C PRO A 47 -16.85 -24.96 11.30
N ALA A 48 -17.20 -26.23 11.50
CA ALA A 48 -16.61 -27.09 12.52
C ALA A 48 -15.15 -27.43 12.15
N VAL A 49 -14.24 -26.50 12.41
CA VAL A 49 -12.81 -26.76 12.39
C VAL A 49 -12.51 -27.77 13.51
N ALA A 50 -12.06 -28.97 13.16
CA ALA A 50 -11.73 -30.01 14.13
C ALA A 50 -10.55 -29.56 14.99
N VAL A 51 -10.79 -29.33 16.28
CA VAL A 51 -9.76 -28.93 17.23
C VAL A 51 -9.07 -30.19 17.77
N PRO A 52 -7.74 -30.30 17.66
CA PRO A 52 -7.00 -31.44 18.22
C PRO A 52 -7.09 -31.45 19.74
N GLN A 53 -7.17 -32.64 20.35
CA GLN A 53 -7.16 -32.78 21.81
C GLN A 53 -5.83 -32.34 22.44
N ARG A 54 -4.73 -32.52 21.71
CA ARG A 54 -3.39 -32.06 22.09
C ARG A 54 -2.84 -31.15 20.99
N PRO A 55 -3.14 -29.83 21.06
CA PRO A 55 -2.73 -28.88 20.03
C PRO A 55 -1.20 -28.79 19.90
N VAL A 56 -0.74 -28.66 18.66
CA VAL A 56 0.68 -28.47 18.31
C VAL A 56 0.85 -27.28 17.37
N ALA A 57 1.89 -26.49 17.59
CA ALA A 57 2.29 -25.43 16.67
C ALA A 57 2.50 -25.97 15.25
N ALA A 58 2.08 -25.20 14.25
CA ALA A 58 2.24 -25.56 12.85
C ALA A 58 3.72 -25.79 12.50
N GLY A 59 4.00 -26.82 11.70
CA GLY A 59 5.35 -27.14 11.26
C GLY A 59 6.01 -25.97 10.53
N GLY A 60 7.22 -25.59 10.97
CA GLY A 60 7.96 -24.46 10.41
C GLY A 60 7.52 -23.08 10.90
N LEU A 61 6.64 -22.99 11.90
CA LEU A 61 6.32 -21.73 12.57
C LEU A 61 7.52 -21.27 13.41
N ARG A 62 8.03 -20.07 13.14
CA ARG A 62 9.12 -19.43 13.88
C ARG A 62 8.63 -18.17 14.58
N MET A 63 8.81 -18.11 15.89
CA MET A 63 8.52 -16.90 16.66
C MET A 63 9.63 -15.87 16.44
N LEU A 64 9.25 -14.66 16.04
CA LEU A 64 10.18 -13.58 15.72
C LEU A 64 10.41 -12.61 16.88
N GLY A 65 9.51 -12.58 17.87
CA GLY A 65 9.61 -11.75 19.07
C GLY A 65 8.51 -10.71 19.18
N GLU A 66 8.69 -9.73 20.07
CA GLU A 66 7.77 -8.60 20.23
C GLU A 66 7.92 -7.59 19.08
N PHE A 67 6.80 -7.06 18.58
CA PHE A 67 6.81 -5.96 17.63
C PHE A 67 7.09 -4.63 18.34
N THR A 68 8.37 -4.29 18.42
CA THR A 68 8.85 -3.13 19.17
C THR A 68 8.35 -1.81 18.58
N GLY A 69 7.88 -0.90 19.45
CA GLY A 69 7.40 0.42 19.03
C GLY A 69 6.03 0.42 18.34
N SER A 70 5.19 -0.59 18.60
CA SER A 70 3.85 -0.65 18.02
C SER A 70 2.96 0.50 18.48
N GLY A 71 2.09 0.97 17.59
CA GLY A 71 1.04 1.94 17.85
C GLY A 71 -0.22 1.33 18.47
N LEU A 72 -0.15 0.08 18.96
CA LEU A 72 -1.24 -0.60 19.67
C LEU A 72 -1.07 -0.45 21.19
N ARG A 73 -2.19 -0.37 21.92
CA ARG A 73 -2.21 -0.22 23.40
C ARG A 73 -1.75 -1.49 24.15
N GLY A 74 -1.53 -2.59 23.45
CA GLY A 74 -1.04 -3.84 24.02
C GLY A 74 0.14 -4.39 23.23
N GLN A 75 0.96 -5.19 23.90
CA GLN A 75 2.08 -5.89 23.27
C GLN A 75 1.57 -6.88 22.22
N VAL A 76 2.21 -6.87 21.07
CA VAL A 76 1.95 -7.81 19.99
C VAL A 76 3.25 -8.50 19.59
N PHE A 77 3.14 -9.77 19.28
CA PHE A 77 4.25 -10.64 18.93
C PHE A 77 4.15 -11.06 17.48
N LEU A 78 5.29 -11.27 16.82
CA LEU A 78 5.37 -11.68 15.44
C LEU A 78 5.74 -13.16 15.33
N ALA A 79 5.09 -13.88 14.44
CA ALA A 79 5.39 -15.26 14.09
C ALA A 79 5.46 -15.42 12.58
N ARG A 80 6.52 -16.04 12.07
CA ARG A 80 6.70 -16.38 10.65
C ARG A 80 6.25 -17.81 10.41
N ARG A 81 5.35 -18.02 9.45
CA ARG A 81 4.90 -19.34 8.99
C ARG A 81 5.88 -19.92 7.97
N ARG A 82 5.74 -21.22 7.68
CA ARG A 82 6.57 -21.95 6.70
C ARG A 82 6.56 -21.36 5.29
N ASP A 83 5.45 -20.72 4.91
CA ASP A 83 5.25 -20.05 3.61
C ASP A 83 5.87 -18.64 3.57
N GLY A 84 6.64 -18.27 4.59
CA GLY A 84 7.31 -16.98 4.72
C GLY A 84 6.43 -15.88 5.33
N GLN A 85 5.12 -16.11 5.46
CA GLN A 85 4.15 -15.13 5.94
C GLN A 85 4.36 -14.78 7.42
N VAL A 86 4.36 -13.49 7.75
CA VAL A 86 4.41 -13.01 9.13
C VAL A 86 3.02 -12.68 9.64
N ILE A 87 2.70 -13.16 10.84
CA ILE A 87 1.42 -12.97 11.54
C ILE A 87 1.66 -12.30 12.88
N THR A 88 0.78 -11.38 13.28
CA THR A 88 0.76 -10.82 14.63
C THR A 88 -0.10 -11.65 15.57
N LEU A 89 0.42 -11.94 16.75
CA LEU A 89 -0.26 -12.60 17.86
C LEU A 89 -0.36 -11.62 19.03
N THR A 90 -1.51 -11.57 19.69
CA THR A 90 -1.62 -10.90 20.99
C THR A 90 -0.89 -11.72 22.05
N GLY A 91 -0.55 -11.12 23.20
CA GLY A 91 0.09 -11.85 24.30
C GLY A 91 -0.67 -13.13 24.71
N LEU A 92 -1.99 -13.08 24.76
CA LEU A 92 -2.82 -14.25 25.06
C LEU A 92 -2.65 -15.36 24.01
N LEU A 93 -2.76 -15.02 22.72
CA LEU A 93 -2.60 -15.98 21.63
C LEU A 93 -1.18 -16.56 21.60
N ARG A 94 -0.17 -15.73 21.87
CA ARG A 94 1.21 -16.17 22.01
C ARG A 94 1.37 -17.23 23.09
N HIS A 95 0.84 -16.99 24.29
CA HIS A 95 0.94 -17.96 25.39
C HIS A 95 0.22 -19.28 25.08
N ILE A 96 -0.89 -19.25 24.34
CA ILE A 96 -1.55 -20.48 23.89
C ILE A 96 -0.65 -21.25 22.92
N VAL A 97 -0.04 -20.57 21.95
CA VAL A 97 0.89 -21.18 21.00
C VAL A 97 2.11 -21.77 21.71
N ASP A 98 2.66 -21.09 22.72
CA ASP A 98 3.76 -21.61 23.54
C ASP A 98 3.41 -22.85 24.34
N ALA A 99 2.17 -22.94 24.81
CA ALA A 99 1.72 -24.08 25.58
C ALA A 99 1.33 -25.29 24.71
N ALA A 100 1.06 -25.06 23.41
CA ALA A 100 0.65 -26.03 22.42
C ALA A 100 1.86 -26.78 21.81
N ASP A 101 2.46 -27.65 22.60
CA ASP A 101 3.63 -28.46 22.23
C ASP A 101 3.26 -29.89 21.76
N GLY A 102 1.97 -30.19 21.59
CA GLY A 102 1.47 -31.53 21.26
C GLY A 102 1.41 -32.50 22.45
N SER A 103 1.95 -32.13 23.61
CA SER A 103 1.91 -32.94 24.83
C SER A 103 0.78 -32.53 25.77
N ARG A 104 0.43 -31.25 25.84
CA ARG A 104 -0.61 -30.76 26.77
C ARG A 104 -2.01 -30.88 26.18
N ASP A 105 -2.96 -31.27 27.02
CA ASP A 105 -4.39 -31.19 26.71
C ASP A 105 -4.91 -29.76 26.88
N ILE A 106 -6.11 -29.50 26.36
CA ILE A 106 -6.73 -28.16 26.37
C ILE A 106 -6.88 -27.61 27.80
N PRO A 107 -7.34 -28.38 28.82
CA PRO A 107 -7.37 -27.91 30.20
C PRO A 107 -6.00 -27.56 30.77
N ALA A 108 -4.94 -28.33 30.47
CA ALA A 108 -3.58 -28.00 30.91
C ALA A 108 -3.05 -26.72 30.24
N ILE A 109 -3.34 -26.52 28.96
CA ILE A 109 -3.03 -25.26 28.25
C ILE A 109 -3.73 -24.09 28.95
N ALA A 110 -5.02 -24.19 29.24
CA ALA A 110 -5.78 -23.14 29.92
C ALA A 110 -5.19 -22.80 31.31
N ARG A 111 -4.83 -23.81 32.12
CA ARG A 111 -4.17 -23.61 33.42
C ARG A 111 -2.83 -22.89 33.28
N ARG A 112 -1.99 -23.31 32.32
CA ARG A 112 -0.69 -22.70 32.06
C ARG A 112 -0.82 -21.24 31.62
N VAL A 113 -1.71 -20.97 30.67
CA VAL A 113 -1.97 -19.62 30.15
C VAL A 113 -2.52 -18.71 31.24
N ARG A 114 -3.42 -19.20 32.09
CA ARG A 114 -3.93 -18.46 33.26
C ARG A 114 -2.80 -18.07 34.22
N ALA A 115 -1.89 -19.00 34.52
CA ALA A 115 -0.75 -18.75 35.40
C ALA A 115 0.24 -17.71 34.84
N VAL A 116 0.47 -17.72 33.52
CA VAL A 116 1.44 -16.80 32.88
C VAL A 116 0.82 -15.43 32.59
N SER A 117 -0.42 -15.39 32.11
CA SER A 117 -1.07 -14.15 31.66
C SER A 117 -1.75 -13.36 32.78
N GLY A 118 -1.98 -13.99 33.95
CA GLY A 118 -2.77 -13.42 35.04
C GLY A 118 -4.25 -13.22 34.71
N ARG A 119 -4.72 -13.68 33.54
CA ARG A 119 -6.12 -13.54 33.09
C ARG A 119 -6.89 -14.83 33.37
N ALA A 120 -8.17 -14.68 33.71
CA ALA A 120 -9.08 -15.83 33.79
C ALA A 120 -9.34 -16.37 32.38
N VAL A 121 -8.71 -17.50 32.04
CA VAL A 121 -8.89 -18.23 30.78
C VAL A 121 -9.42 -19.62 31.10
N SER A 122 -10.54 -20.00 30.48
CA SER A 122 -11.15 -21.34 30.60
C SER A 122 -10.71 -22.27 29.47
N ALA A 123 -11.00 -23.57 29.59
CA ALA A 123 -10.76 -24.53 28.50
C ALA A 123 -11.59 -24.20 27.25
N ASP A 124 -12.85 -23.79 27.44
CA ASP A 124 -13.74 -23.40 26.35
C ASP A 124 -13.23 -22.16 25.59
N ASP A 125 -12.63 -21.20 26.30
CA ASP A 125 -11.99 -20.04 25.67
C ASP A 125 -10.82 -20.47 24.77
N VAL A 126 -10.03 -21.46 25.21
CA VAL A 126 -8.92 -22.00 24.42
C VAL A 126 -9.45 -22.73 23.19
N VAL A 127 -10.47 -23.58 23.32
CA VAL A 127 -11.15 -24.24 22.17
C VAL A 127 -11.63 -23.19 21.18
N TYR A 128 -12.30 -22.15 21.66
CA TYR A 128 -12.82 -21.07 20.82
C TYR A 128 -11.71 -20.35 20.05
N LEU A 129 -10.62 -19.97 20.73
CA LEU A 129 -9.50 -19.26 20.10
C LEU A 129 -8.72 -20.15 19.12
N LEU A 130 -8.61 -21.46 19.40
CA LEU A 130 -8.03 -22.43 18.47
C LEU A 130 -8.88 -22.54 17.20
N ALA A 131 -10.17 -22.80 17.34
CA ALA A 131 -11.09 -23.03 16.23
C ALA A 131 -11.30 -21.78 15.37
N THR A 132 -11.44 -20.60 15.99
CA THR A 132 -11.80 -19.37 15.26
C THR A 132 -10.59 -18.57 14.78
N LYS A 133 -9.43 -18.68 15.45
CA LYS A 133 -8.24 -17.86 15.15
C LYS A 133 -7.04 -18.70 14.76
N LEU A 134 -6.50 -19.52 15.66
CA LEU A 134 -5.16 -20.09 15.48
C LEU A 134 -5.07 -21.15 14.38
N ILE A 135 -6.07 -22.03 14.27
CA ILE A 135 -6.11 -23.06 13.22
C ILE A 135 -6.40 -22.42 11.85
N PRO A 136 -7.42 -21.56 11.67
CA PRO A 136 -7.65 -20.90 10.38
C PRO A 136 -6.49 -20.03 9.89
N LEU A 137 -5.71 -19.44 10.81
CA LEU A 137 -4.52 -18.66 10.48
C LEU A 137 -3.28 -19.52 10.19
N GLY A 138 -3.37 -20.85 10.33
CA GLY A 138 -2.25 -21.75 10.08
C GLY A 138 -1.10 -21.60 11.09
N VAL A 139 -1.43 -21.20 12.32
CA VAL A 139 -0.48 -21.07 13.44
C VAL A 139 -0.44 -22.37 14.27
N ILE A 140 -1.58 -23.06 14.37
CA ILE A 140 -1.74 -24.38 15.00
C ILE A 140 -2.22 -25.36 13.94
N ALA A 141 -1.71 -26.59 13.96
CA ALA A 141 -2.21 -27.66 13.10
C ALA A 141 -3.64 -28.05 13.48
N ASP A 142 -4.47 -28.38 12.50
CA ASP A 142 -5.83 -28.87 12.76
C ASP A 142 -5.85 -30.31 13.30
N GLY A 143 -7.05 -30.83 13.58
CA GLY A 143 -7.24 -32.20 14.08
C GLY A 143 -6.73 -33.31 13.16
N HIS A 144 -6.41 -33.00 11.90
CA HIS A 144 -5.83 -33.92 10.92
C HIS A 144 -4.32 -33.68 10.69
N GLY A 145 -3.71 -32.77 11.45
CA GLY A 145 -2.31 -32.38 11.28
C GLY A 145 -2.06 -31.45 10.08
N ALA A 146 -3.10 -31.02 9.37
CA ALA A 146 -2.97 -30.08 8.27
C ALA A 146 -2.84 -28.64 8.79
N THR A 147 -2.13 -27.80 8.04
CA THR A 147 -1.95 -26.38 8.38
C THR A 147 -2.50 -25.52 7.27
N ALA A 148 -3.50 -24.70 7.59
CA ALA A 148 -4.07 -23.73 6.65
C ALA A 148 -3.01 -22.75 6.15
N THR A 149 -3.09 -22.35 4.88
CA THR A 149 -2.22 -21.34 4.26
C THR A 149 -3.04 -20.21 3.66
N PRO A 150 -3.81 -19.47 4.49
CA PRO A 150 -4.61 -18.37 3.97
C PRO A 150 -3.70 -17.32 3.33
N ARG A 151 -3.97 -17.00 2.06
CA ARG A 151 -3.27 -15.97 1.31
C ARG A 151 -4.16 -14.74 1.24
N ALA A 152 -3.72 -13.62 1.81
CA ALA A 152 -4.44 -12.37 1.66
C ALA A 152 -4.24 -11.81 0.25
N THR A 153 -5.32 -11.35 -0.37
CA THR A 153 -5.31 -10.68 -1.68
C THR A 153 -5.65 -9.19 -1.49
N PRO A 154 -4.68 -8.35 -1.09
CA PRO A 154 -4.95 -6.93 -0.88
C PRO A 154 -5.42 -6.25 -2.17
N LEU A 155 -6.33 -5.28 -2.05
CA LEU A 155 -6.89 -4.53 -3.19
C LEU A 155 -5.82 -3.78 -4.01
N LEU A 156 -4.67 -3.49 -3.40
CA LEU A 156 -3.49 -2.85 -3.99
C LEU A 156 -2.26 -3.74 -3.75
N GLY A 157 -2.35 -5.03 -4.02
CA GLY A 157 -1.21 -5.95 -3.95
C GLY A 157 -0.46 -6.06 -5.27
N LEU A 158 0.85 -6.29 -5.20
CA LEU A 158 1.68 -6.60 -6.36
C LEU A 158 1.32 -7.98 -6.94
N ALA A 159 0.96 -8.02 -8.23
CA ALA A 159 0.61 -9.22 -8.97
C ALA A 159 1.79 -9.75 -9.81
N GLY A 160 1.75 -11.03 -10.19
CA GLY A 160 2.68 -11.58 -11.19
C GLY A 160 4.16 -11.58 -10.77
N ARG A 161 4.45 -11.76 -9.48
CA ARG A 161 5.80 -11.61 -8.92
C ARG A 161 6.79 -12.59 -9.52
N ARG A 162 7.96 -12.08 -9.86
CA ARG A 162 9.13 -12.87 -10.25
C ARG A 162 10.35 -12.39 -9.50
N THR A 163 11.22 -13.34 -9.16
CA THR A 163 12.51 -13.06 -8.55
C THR A 163 13.48 -12.59 -9.62
N LEU A 164 14.13 -11.45 -9.40
CA LEU A 164 15.20 -10.93 -10.26
C LEU A 164 16.57 -11.26 -9.67
N VAL A 165 16.74 -10.99 -8.37
CA VAL A 165 17.96 -11.29 -7.62
C VAL A 165 17.61 -12.22 -6.45
N PRO A 166 18.20 -13.42 -6.39
CA PRO A 166 17.90 -14.37 -5.33
C PRO A 166 18.48 -13.92 -3.97
N GLU A 167 17.87 -14.38 -2.88
CA GLU A 167 18.20 -13.99 -1.50
C GLU A 167 19.71 -14.05 -1.17
N PRO A 168 20.49 -15.09 -1.53
CA PRO A 168 21.92 -15.11 -1.20
C PRO A 168 22.74 -13.99 -1.88
N ALA A 169 22.35 -13.61 -3.10
CA ALA A 169 22.99 -12.53 -3.82
C ALA A 169 22.60 -11.16 -3.23
N VAL A 170 21.33 -10.98 -2.87
CA VAL A 170 20.84 -9.78 -2.17
C VAL A 170 21.53 -9.61 -0.82
N ASP A 171 21.64 -10.67 -0.02
CA ASP A 171 22.29 -10.64 1.29
C ASP A 171 23.80 -10.30 1.18
N THR A 172 24.47 -10.76 0.12
CA THR A 172 25.86 -10.38 -0.16
C THR A 172 25.97 -8.91 -0.57
N LEU A 173 25.10 -8.45 -1.46
CA LEU A 173 25.07 -7.05 -1.89
C LEU A 173 24.74 -6.10 -0.72
N ALA A 174 23.77 -6.48 0.11
CA ALA A 174 23.37 -5.74 1.30
C ALA A 174 24.51 -5.63 2.31
N ARG A 175 25.30 -6.69 2.53
CA ARG A 175 26.52 -6.65 3.35
C ARG A 175 27.55 -5.64 2.83
N LEU A 176 27.80 -5.65 1.52
CA LEU A 176 28.78 -4.77 0.90
C LEU A 176 28.36 -3.30 0.98
N LEU A 177 27.07 -3.02 0.86
CA LEU A 177 26.51 -1.68 0.84
C LEU A 177 26.13 -1.15 2.23
N ALA A 178 25.98 -2.03 3.24
CA ALA A 178 25.63 -1.66 4.62
C ALA A 178 26.53 -0.55 5.23
N PRO A 179 27.86 -0.47 4.97
CA PRO A 179 28.68 0.63 5.49
C PRO A 179 28.22 2.03 5.08
N LEU A 180 27.45 2.17 3.99
CA LEU A 180 26.88 3.45 3.56
C LEU A 180 25.87 4.03 4.58
N PHE A 181 25.29 3.19 5.43
CA PHE A 181 24.38 3.62 6.50
C PHE A 181 25.09 4.06 7.79
N ARG A 182 26.43 4.10 7.80
CA ARG A 182 27.17 4.71 8.90
C ARG A 182 26.82 6.20 8.99
N PRO A 183 26.54 6.76 10.20
CA PRO A 183 26.06 8.14 10.35
C PRO A 183 26.93 9.20 9.65
N VAL A 184 28.26 9.03 9.67
CA VAL A 184 29.20 9.94 9.00
C VAL A 184 29.03 9.92 7.47
N VAL A 185 28.80 8.73 6.89
CA VAL A 185 28.60 8.59 5.44
C VAL A 185 27.24 9.15 5.04
N VAL A 186 26.17 8.85 5.80
CA VAL A 186 24.83 9.40 5.56
C VAL A 186 24.86 10.92 5.61
N THR A 187 25.44 11.51 6.65
CA THR A 187 25.55 12.97 6.77
C THR A 187 26.37 13.59 5.65
N GLY A 188 27.49 12.97 5.26
CA GLY A 188 28.30 13.40 4.11
C GLY A 188 27.53 13.37 2.79
N VAL A 189 26.80 12.29 2.49
CA VAL A 189 25.98 12.16 1.28
C VAL A 189 24.86 13.19 1.27
N LEU A 190 24.15 13.40 2.38
CA LEU A 190 23.07 14.39 2.45
C LEU A 190 23.60 15.82 2.31
N ALA A 191 24.77 16.13 2.87
CA ALA A 191 25.42 17.42 2.64
C ALA A 191 25.83 17.60 1.18
N ALA A 192 26.42 16.56 0.56
CA ALA A 192 26.77 16.57 -0.85
C ALA A 192 25.55 16.74 -1.76
N LEU A 193 24.42 16.09 -1.42
CA LEU A 193 23.14 16.25 -2.12
C LEU A 193 22.71 17.72 -2.13
N VAL A 194 22.67 18.36 -0.96
CA VAL A 194 22.28 19.77 -0.85
C VAL A 194 23.21 20.68 -1.67
N ILE A 195 24.52 20.41 -1.67
CA ILE A 195 25.50 21.17 -2.46
C ILE A 195 25.26 20.98 -3.96
N VAL A 196 25.13 19.72 -4.41
CA VAL A 196 24.87 19.37 -5.81
C VAL A 196 23.56 19.97 -6.29
N ASP A 197 22.49 19.90 -5.48
CA ASP A 197 21.18 20.45 -5.84
C ASP A 197 21.20 21.98 -5.91
N ALA A 198 21.85 22.64 -4.96
CA ALA A 198 22.01 24.10 -5.00
C ALA A 198 22.82 24.54 -6.23
N TRP A 199 23.87 23.78 -6.58
CA TRP A 199 24.66 24.04 -7.78
C TRP A 199 23.87 23.73 -9.07
N LEU A 200 23.11 22.65 -9.13
CA LEU A 200 22.24 22.32 -10.28
C LEU A 200 21.16 23.37 -10.45
N PHE A 201 20.51 23.78 -9.36
CA PHE A 201 19.48 24.81 -9.41
C PHE A 201 20.03 26.14 -9.91
N THR A 202 21.20 26.57 -9.42
CA THR A 202 21.83 27.80 -9.93
C THR A 202 22.33 27.64 -11.37
N SER A 203 23.04 26.56 -11.69
CA SER A 203 23.60 26.34 -13.04
C SER A 203 22.57 26.06 -14.13
N LEU A 204 21.37 25.56 -13.79
CA LEU A 204 20.31 25.30 -14.77
C LEU A 204 19.27 26.41 -14.82
N PHE A 205 19.02 27.09 -13.70
CA PHE A 205 17.92 28.04 -13.56
C PHE A 205 18.36 29.51 -13.54
N THR A 206 19.60 29.82 -13.12
CA THR A 206 20.12 31.22 -13.12
C THR A 206 20.99 31.55 -14.34
N SER A 207 21.44 30.55 -15.10
CA SER A 207 22.07 30.76 -16.42
C SER A 207 21.04 31.07 -17.52
N ALA A 208 19.75 30.78 -17.28
CA ALA A 208 18.65 31.43 -17.98
C ALA A 208 18.55 32.85 -17.39
N GLY A 209 18.94 33.86 -18.16
CA GLY A 209 19.28 35.20 -17.68
C GLY A 209 18.21 35.86 -16.80
N ALA A 210 18.61 36.95 -16.16
CA ALA A 210 17.83 37.84 -15.30
C ALA A 210 16.55 38.43 -15.95
N GLY A 211 15.61 37.57 -16.32
CA GLY A 211 14.29 37.87 -16.86
C GLY A 211 13.25 37.20 -15.99
N THR A 212 12.40 38.02 -15.39
CA THR A 212 11.29 37.63 -14.51
C THR A 212 10.19 36.88 -15.27
N GLY A 213 10.41 35.62 -15.62
CA GLY A 213 9.41 34.80 -16.29
C GLY A 213 9.65 33.30 -16.12
N ILE A 214 8.67 32.60 -15.54
CA ILE A 214 8.53 31.15 -15.69
C ILE A 214 8.04 30.94 -17.15
N GLY A 215 8.96 30.74 -18.09
CA GLY A 215 8.61 30.60 -19.50
C GLY A 215 9.74 30.10 -20.40
N ALA A 216 9.47 28.94 -21.03
CA ALA A 216 9.93 28.37 -22.31
C ALA A 216 11.42 28.30 -22.70
N ASP A 217 12.31 29.14 -22.18
CA ASP A 217 13.72 29.19 -22.59
C ASP A 217 14.64 28.69 -21.47
N SER A 218 14.15 27.76 -20.64
CA SER A 218 14.97 27.19 -19.59
C SER A 218 16.04 26.29 -20.20
N GLY A 219 17.26 26.29 -19.67
CA GLY A 219 18.31 25.36 -20.08
C GLY A 219 17.94 23.88 -19.87
N VAL A 220 16.81 23.59 -19.23
CA VAL A 220 16.25 22.25 -19.05
C VAL A 220 15.45 21.81 -20.27
N ASP A 221 14.61 22.70 -20.84
CA ASP A 221 13.77 22.37 -22.00
C ASP A 221 14.62 21.96 -23.20
N ALA A 222 15.68 22.73 -23.50
CA ALA A 222 16.60 22.43 -24.59
C ALA A 222 17.27 21.04 -24.45
N ARG A 223 17.63 20.64 -23.22
CA ARG A 223 18.26 19.34 -22.95
C ARG A 223 17.28 18.19 -23.10
N ILE A 224 16.05 18.38 -22.62
CA ILE A 224 14.97 17.41 -22.81
C ILE A 224 14.72 17.23 -24.31
N HIS A 225 14.62 18.32 -25.09
CA HIS A 225 14.46 18.24 -26.53
C HIS A 225 15.62 17.53 -27.23
N HIS A 226 16.87 17.80 -26.83
CA HIS A 226 18.05 17.12 -27.38
C HIS A 226 18.04 15.61 -27.10
N VAL A 227 17.70 15.21 -25.87
CA VAL A 227 17.54 13.80 -25.50
C VAL A 227 16.44 13.15 -26.33
N LEU A 228 15.27 13.79 -26.45
CA LEU A 228 14.13 13.26 -27.21
C LEU A 228 14.38 13.20 -28.72
N ALA A 229 15.29 14.03 -29.25
CA ALA A 229 15.66 14.02 -30.66
C ALA A 229 16.54 12.80 -31.05
N SER A 230 17.14 12.10 -30.08
CA SER A 230 18.04 10.98 -30.33
C SER A 230 17.58 9.69 -29.64
N PRO A 231 17.22 8.63 -30.40
CA PRO A 231 16.84 7.34 -29.82
C PRO A 231 17.89 6.76 -28.88
N ALA A 232 19.18 6.94 -29.18
CA ALA A 232 20.27 6.46 -28.34
C ALA A 232 20.33 7.18 -26.98
N LEU A 233 20.08 8.50 -26.95
CA LEU A 233 20.04 9.26 -25.70
C LEU A 233 18.81 8.90 -24.88
N ILE A 234 17.65 8.67 -25.51
CA ILE A 234 16.45 8.15 -24.84
C ILE A 234 16.76 6.81 -24.17
N LEU A 235 17.36 5.86 -24.88
CA LEU A 235 17.73 4.55 -24.33
C LEU A 235 18.74 4.66 -23.19
N THR A 236 19.66 5.62 -23.27
CA THR A 236 20.61 5.92 -22.18
C THR A 236 19.90 6.42 -20.94
N VAL A 237 18.96 7.36 -21.08
CA VAL A 237 18.15 7.87 -19.96
C VAL A 237 17.27 6.75 -19.37
N LEU A 238 16.68 5.92 -20.22
CA LEU A 238 15.86 4.79 -19.80
C LEU A 238 16.67 3.74 -19.03
N GLY A 239 17.85 3.38 -19.54
CA GLY A 239 18.76 2.46 -18.88
C GLY A 239 19.28 3.02 -17.55
N GLY A 240 19.62 4.32 -17.51
CA GLY A 240 20.09 5.00 -16.30
C GLY A 240 19.03 5.07 -15.20
N THR A 241 17.79 5.40 -15.56
CA THR A 241 16.66 5.43 -14.61
C THR A 241 16.30 4.01 -14.13
N LEU A 242 16.32 3.01 -15.01
CA LEU A 242 16.13 1.61 -14.60
C LEU A 242 17.22 1.12 -13.65
N ALA A 243 18.49 1.47 -13.92
CA ALA A 243 19.59 1.16 -13.04
C ALA A 243 19.43 1.85 -11.67
N SER A 244 18.96 3.10 -11.64
CA SER A 244 18.62 3.82 -10.41
C SER A 244 17.55 3.08 -9.60
N MET A 245 16.47 2.62 -10.25
CA MET A 245 15.41 1.85 -9.58
C MET A 245 15.92 0.54 -8.99
N ILE A 246 16.82 -0.18 -9.67
CA ILE A 246 17.44 -1.40 -9.09
C ILE A 246 18.32 -1.03 -7.89
N PHE A 247 19.08 0.06 -8.00
CA PHE A 247 19.94 0.53 -6.92
C PHE A 247 19.14 1.01 -5.70
N HIS A 248 17.98 1.62 -5.91
CA HIS A 248 17.00 1.97 -4.88
C HIS A 248 16.60 0.74 -4.04
N GLU A 249 16.23 -0.37 -4.69
CA GLU A 249 15.90 -1.63 -4.02
C GLU A 249 17.07 -2.17 -3.19
N CYS A 250 18.30 -2.02 -3.69
CA CYS A 250 19.51 -2.37 -2.93
C CYS A 250 19.66 -1.53 -1.65
N GLY A 251 19.18 -0.29 -1.66
CA GLY A 251 19.14 0.59 -0.49
C GLY A 251 18.27 0.05 0.64
N HIS A 252 17.07 -0.46 0.33
CA HIS A 252 16.23 -1.12 1.33
C HIS A 252 16.90 -2.38 1.89
N ALA A 253 17.48 -3.22 1.02
CA ALA A 253 18.17 -4.43 1.44
C ALA A 253 19.36 -4.12 2.36
N ALA A 254 20.19 -3.16 1.98
CA ALA A 254 21.36 -2.72 2.74
C ALA A 254 20.98 -2.07 4.06
N ALA A 255 19.91 -1.26 4.10
CA ALA A 255 19.39 -0.66 5.33
C ALA A 255 18.85 -1.73 6.31
N CYS A 256 18.11 -2.71 5.79
CA CYS A 256 17.60 -3.84 6.56
C CYS A 256 18.75 -4.63 7.18
N HIS A 257 19.78 -4.95 6.38
CA HIS A 257 20.97 -5.64 6.84
C HIS A 257 21.75 -4.84 7.89
N TYR A 258 21.95 -3.54 7.66
CA TYR A 258 22.62 -2.64 8.62
C TYR A 258 21.90 -2.59 9.98
N GLY A 259 20.56 -2.67 9.97
CA GLY A 259 19.76 -2.75 11.19
C GLY A 259 19.85 -4.11 11.92
N GLY A 260 20.47 -5.14 11.30
CA GLY A 260 20.55 -6.50 11.83
C GLY A 260 19.44 -7.44 11.32
N GLY A 261 18.62 -6.99 10.38
CA GLY A 261 17.64 -7.82 9.68
C GLY A 261 18.27 -8.62 8.55
N ARG A 262 17.53 -9.61 8.04
CA ARG A 262 17.93 -10.37 6.84
C ARG A 262 17.06 -9.98 5.64
N PRO A 263 17.62 -9.31 4.61
CA PRO A 263 16.89 -9.03 3.39
C PRO A 263 16.62 -10.34 2.62
N GLY A 264 15.46 -10.41 1.99
CA GLY A 264 15.05 -11.52 1.13
C GLY A 264 15.42 -11.27 -0.34
N VAL A 265 14.51 -11.59 -1.26
CA VAL A 265 14.72 -11.42 -2.70
C VAL A 265 14.51 -9.97 -3.15
N ILE A 266 15.17 -9.57 -4.24
CA ILE A 266 14.76 -8.43 -5.05
C ILE A 266 14.04 -9.00 -6.28
N GLY A 267 12.86 -8.47 -6.59
CA GLY A 267 12.04 -8.98 -7.68
C GLY A 267 11.32 -7.89 -8.44
N CYS A 268 10.50 -8.33 -9.39
CA CYS A 268 9.57 -7.48 -10.12
C CYS A 268 8.16 -8.05 -10.11
N GLY A 269 7.17 -7.20 -10.37
CA GLY A 269 5.78 -7.58 -10.56
C GLY A 269 5.01 -6.45 -11.20
N ILE A 270 3.68 -6.60 -11.26
CA ILE A 270 2.77 -5.57 -11.79
C ILE A 270 1.97 -4.98 -10.63
N TYR A 271 2.21 -3.70 -10.34
CA TYR A 271 1.45 -2.94 -9.35
C TYR A 271 0.36 -2.13 -10.04
N LEU A 272 -0.89 -2.52 -9.80
CA LEU A 272 -2.06 -2.04 -10.54
C LEU A 272 -1.94 -2.35 -12.04
N LEU A 273 -1.23 -1.50 -12.78
CA LEU A 273 -0.94 -1.64 -14.21
C LEU A 273 0.56 -1.52 -14.50
N TRP A 274 1.35 -0.97 -13.59
CA TRP A 274 2.71 -0.55 -13.86
C TRP A 274 3.72 -1.60 -13.39
N PRO A 275 4.81 -1.83 -14.14
CA PRO A 275 5.88 -2.68 -13.69
C PRO A 275 6.54 -2.06 -12.45
N ALA A 276 6.69 -2.86 -11.39
CA ALA A 276 7.28 -2.44 -10.14
C ALA A 276 8.39 -3.39 -9.71
N LEU A 277 9.52 -2.82 -9.29
CA LEU A 277 10.52 -3.53 -8.51
C LEU A 277 10.10 -3.58 -7.03
N TYR A 278 10.62 -4.57 -6.31
CA TYR A 278 10.44 -4.69 -4.88
C TYR A 278 11.61 -5.43 -4.23
N THR A 279 11.82 -5.14 -2.95
CA THR A 279 12.73 -5.87 -2.06
C THR A 279 11.95 -6.48 -0.91
N ASP A 280 12.12 -7.78 -0.67
CA ASP A 280 11.56 -8.41 0.52
C ASP A 280 12.38 -8.00 1.76
N VAL A 281 11.87 -7.04 2.51
CA VAL A 281 12.43 -6.60 3.80
C VAL A 281 11.54 -7.02 4.98
N THR A 282 10.79 -8.12 4.84
CA THR A 282 9.87 -8.59 5.89
C THR A 282 10.54 -8.82 7.25
N ASP A 283 11.82 -9.19 7.27
CA ASP A 283 12.57 -9.39 8.53
C ASP A 283 12.82 -8.06 9.28
N ALA A 284 12.67 -6.90 8.63
CA ALA A 284 12.78 -5.59 9.27
C ALA A 284 11.76 -5.39 10.40
N TYR A 285 10.62 -6.08 10.39
CA TYR A 285 9.64 -6.00 11.49
C TYR A 285 10.16 -6.47 12.85
N ARG A 286 11.30 -7.18 12.89
CA ARG A 286 12.00 -7.56 14.12
C ARG A 286 12.84 -6.42 14.70
N LEU A 287 13.15 -5.43 13.87
CA LEU A 287 13.91 -4.27 14.26
C LEU A 287 13.06 -3.32 15.10
N ASP A 288 13.74 -2.48 15.87
CA ASP A 288 13.10 -1.36 16.53
C ASP A 288 12.59 -0.33 15.49
N ARG A 289 11.86 0.67 15.98
CA ARG A 289 11.25 1.67 15.10
C ARG A 289 12.29 2.43 14.25
N ALA A 290 13.47 2.70 14.80
CA ALA A 290 14.53 3.39 14.06
C ALA A 290 15.12 2.49 12.97
N GLY A 291 15.32 1.21 13.24
CA GLY A 291 15.73 0.21 12.26
C GLY A 291 14.76 0.11 11.09
N ARG A 292 13.45 0.03 11.37
CA ARG A 292 12.42 -0.04 10.33
C ARG A 292 12.34 1.22 9.47
N LEU A 293 12.33 2.40 10.10
CA LEU A 293 12.33 3.66 9.36
C LEU A 293 13.58 3.83 8.49
N ARG A 294 14.74 3.35 8.95
CA ARG A 294 15.96 3.33 8.13
C ARG A 294 15.78 2.42 6.92
N THR A 295 15.20 1.24 7.10
CA THR A 295 14.87 0.33 6.00
C THR A 295 13.95 0.98 4.99
N ASP A 296 12.86 1.60 5.43
CA ASP A 296 11.90 2.26 4.55
C ASP A 296 12.48 3.48 3.83
N LEU A 297 13.40 4.22 4.46
CA LEU A 297 14.12 5.34 3.82
C LEU A 297 15.30 4.89 2.95
N GLY A 298 15.66 3.60 2.98
CA GLY A 298 16.85 3.06 2.33
C GLY A 298 16.88 3.32 0.83
N GLY A 299 15.76 3.10 0.14
CA GLY A 299 15.63 3.36 -1.29
C GLY A 299 15.80 4.85 -1.65
N VAL A 300 15.07 5.73 -0.96
CA VAL A 300 15.19 7.19 -1.16
C VAL A 300 16.62 7.69 -0.87
N TYR A 301 17.29 7.14 0.15
CA TYR A 301 18.69 7.45 0.43
C TYR A 301 19.62 7.00 -0.72
N PHE A 302 19.35 5.87 -1.35
CA PHE A 302 20.12 5.39 -2.50
C PHE A 302 19.86 6.24 -3.75
N ASN A 303 18.65 6.77 -3.94
CA ASN A 303 18.39 7.78 -4.96
C ASN A 303 19.25 9.02 -4.74
N ALA A 304 19.43 9.48 -3.48
CA ALA A 304 20.33 10.60 -3.17
C ALA A 304 21.79 10.31 -3.54
N ILE A 305 22.28 9.08 -3.32
CA ILE A 305 23.63 8.67 -3.73
C ILE A 305 23.77 8.74 -5.26
N VAL A 306 22.77 8.25 -6.00
CA VAL A 306 22.74 8.32 -7.48
C VAL A 306 22.73 9.76 -7.95
N ILE A 307 21.90 10.62 -7.35
CA ILE A 307 21.83 12.06 -7.67
C ILE A 307 23.19 12.73 -7.46
N VAL A 308 23.85 12.50 -6.32
CA VAL A 308 25.18 13.07 -6.06
C VAL A 308 26.20 12.58 -7.08
N GLY A 309 26.22 11.28 -7.37
CA GLY A 309 27.17 10.69 -8.33
C GLY A 309 26.97 11.21 -9.76
N LEU A 310 25.74 11.15 -10.27
CA LEU A 310 25.41 11.60 -11.63
C LEU A 310 25.45 13.12 -11.76
N GLY A 311 25.06 13.87 -10.73
CA GLY A 311 25.17 15.33 -10.69
C GLY A 311 26.63 15.79 -10.73
N THR A 312 27.52 15.09 -10.02
CA THR A 312 28.97 15.34 -10.10
C THR A 312 29.53 14.98 -11.47
N ALA A 313 29.14 13.83 -12.04
CA ALA A 313 29.55 13.43 -13.38
C ALA A 313 29.07 14.41 -14.46
N TYR A 314 27.87 14.97 -14.29
CA TYR A 314 27.33 16.03 -15.13
C TYR A 314 28.14 17.32 -14.99
N ALA A 315 28.53 17.72 -13.78
CA ALA A 315 29.38 18.89 -13.56
C ALA A 315 30.73 18.81 -14.30
N ILE A 316 31.26 17.60 -14.50
CA ILE A 316 32.52 17.36 -15.20
C ILE A 316 32.32 17.29 -16.73
N SER A 317 31.27 16.59 -17.18
CA SER A 317 31.08 16.24 -18.60
C SER A 317 30.18 17.20 -19.38
N GLY A 318 29.26 17.89 -18.69
CA GLY A 318 28.20 18.68 -19.32
C GLY A 318 27.14 17.86 -20.07
N ALA A 319 27.13 16.53 -19.95
CA ALA A 319 26.27 15.66 -20.74
C ALA A 319 24.78 15.78 -20.38
N ASP A 320 23.95 16.18 -21.35
CA ASP A 320 22.51 16.41 -21.17
C ASP A 320 21.76 15.20 -20.61
N THR A 321 22.14 13.99 -21.00
CA THR A 321 21.53 12.74 -20.52
C THR A 321 21.66 12.60 -19.01
N LEU A 322 22.80 12.98 -18.43
CA LEU A 322 23.02 12.91 -16.97
C LEU A 322 22.12 13.89 -16.24
N ALA A 323 22.00 15.13 -16.73
CA ALA A 323 21.10 16.12 -16.15
C ALA A 323 19.63 15.66 -16.19
N VAL A 324 19.19 15.08 -17.31
CA VAL A 324 17.83 14.52 -17.44
C VAL A 324 17.63 13.31 -16.53
N ILE A 325 18.60 12.39 -16.41
CA ILE A 325 18.50 11.27 -15.46
C ILE A 325 18.41 11.80 -14.02
N VAL A 326 19.25 12.76 -13.62
CA VAL A 326 19.20 13.36 -12.29
C VAL A 326 17.83 13.98 -12.00
N LEU A 327 17.24 14.69 -12.96
CA LEU A 327 15.88 15.24 -12.83
C LEU A 327 14.84 14.14 -12.64
N LEU A 328 14.91 13.06 -13.42
CA LEU A 328 13.98 11.94 -13.32
C LEU A 328 14.13 11.17 -11.99
N VAL A 329 15.37 10.96 -11.51
CA VAL A 329 15.63 10.31 -10.22
C VAL A 329 15.16 11.17 -9.04
N HIS A 330 15.23 12.51 -9.14
CA HIS A 330 14.58 13.40 -8.17
C HIS A 330 13.08 13.23 -8.15
N LEU A 331 12.44 13.20 -9.33
CA LEU A 331 11.01 13.00 -9.45
C LEU A 331 10.59 11.64 -8.89
N GLU A 332 11.37 10.59 -9.18
CA GLU A 332 11.20 9.25 -8.62
C GLU A 332 11.28 9.28 -7.09
N ALA A 333 12.35 9.83 -6.51
CA ALA A 333 12.52 9.95 -5.07
C ALA A 333 11.37 10.73 -4.40
N PHE A 334 10.90 11.80 -5.03
CA PHE A 334 9.75 12.56 -4.55
C PHE A 334 8.47 11.73 -4.58
N GLN A 335 8.18 11.07 -5.70
CA GLN A 335 7.01 10.19 -5.83
C GLN A 335 7.02 9.08 -4.79
N GLN A 336 8.18 8.47 -4.52
CA GLN A 336 8.34 7.44 -3.49
C GLN A 336 7.92 7.93 -2.10
N LEU A 337 8.17 9.19 -1.77
CA LEU A 337 7.79 9.78 -0.48
C LEU A 337 6.30 10.13 -0.38
N VAL A 338 5.52 10.13 -1.47
CA VAL A 338 4.10 10.48 -1.46
C VAL A 338 3.27 9.33 -0.85
N PRO A 339 2.63 9.51 0.33
CA PRO A 339 2.00 8.41 1.07
C PRO A 339 0.55 8.14 0.61
N VAL A 340 0.29 8.15 -0.70
CA VAL A 340 -1.08 7.99 -1.27
C VAL A 340 -1.34 6.55 -1.70
N VAL A 341 -0.32 5.91 -2.27
CA VAL A 341 -0.29 4.51 -2.67
C VAL A 341 0.77 3.78 -1.84
N ARG A 342 0.93 2.47 -2.01
CA ARG A 342 1.90 1.66 -1.26
C ARG A 342 3.35 1.86 -1.71
N LEU A 343 3.81 3.11 -1.75
CA LEU A 343 5.20 3.51 -1.97
C LEU A 343 5.92 3.68 -0.61
N ASP A 344 7.22 3.96 -0.62
CA ASP A 344 8.04 4.11 0.60
C ASP A 344 7.42 5.06 1.64
N GLY A 345 6.89 6.20 1.20
CA GLY A 345 6.24 7.20 2.05
C GLY A 345 5.06 6.64 2.84
N TYR A 346 4.32 5.68 2.27
CA TYR A 346 3.26 4.99 2.99
C TYR A 346 3.81 4.13 4.13
N TYR A 347 4.92 3.42 3.91
CA TYR A 347 5.54 2.56 4.91
C TYR A 347 6.22 3.37 6.01
N ILE A 348 6.95 4.43 5.63
CA ILE A 348 7.47 5.43 6.57
C ILE A 348 6.35 5.94 7.48
N LEU A 349 5.20 6.31 6.90
CA LEU A 349 4.05 6.76 7.69
C LEU A 349 3.47 5.64 8.57
N SER A 350 3.40 4.40 8.06
CA SER A 350 2.94 3.22 8.78
C SER A 350 3.80 2.94 10.02
N ASP A 351 5.12 2.99 9.87
CA ASP A 351 6.09 2.77 10.94
C ASP A 351 6.24 3.96 11.87
N LEU A 352 5.99 5.18 11.39
CA LEU A 352 5.81 6.34 12.25
C LEU A 352 4.53 6.23 13.09
N ALA A 353 3.45 5.67 12.55
CA ALA A 353 2.27 5.34 13.33
C ALA A 353 2.49 4.13 14.25
N GLY A 354 3.48 3.27 13.94
CA GLY A 354 3.71 1.97 14.58
C GLY A 354 2.60 0.97 14.26
N VAL A 355 1.86 1.22 13.18
CA VAL A 355 0.65 0.51 12.85
C VAL A 355 0.78 -0.05 11.44
N PRO A 356 0.79 -1.38 11.28
CA PRO A 356 0.84 -2.00 9.98
C PRO A 356 -0.51 -1.84 9.26
N ASP A 357 -0.43 -1.75 7.94
CA ASP A 357 -1.55 -1.66 6.99
C ASP A 357 -2.60 -0.56 7.32
N LEU A 358 -2.26 0.70 7.06
CA LEU A 358 -3.14 1.84 7.25
C LEU A 358 -4.41 1.77 6.37
N PHE A 359 -4.34 1.16 5.18
CA PHE A 359 -5.49 1.03 4.27
C PHE A 359 -6.66 0.24 4.89
N ALA A 360 -6.37 -0.83 5.64
CA ALA A 360 -7.39 -1.61 6.35
C ALA A 360 -8.14 -0.79 7.41
N ARG A 361 -7.62 0.38 7.80
CA ARG A 361 -8.15 1.23 8.88
C ARG A 361 -8.96 2.42 8.37
N ILE A 362 -8.95 2.70 7.07
CA ILE A 362 -9.72 3.79 6.45
C ILE A 362 -11.21 3.64 6.79
N GLY A 363 -11.79 2.46 6.52
CA GLY A 363 -13.22 2.18 6.76
C GLY A 363 -13.65 2.38 8.21
N PRO A 364 -12.99 1.72 9.19
CA PRO A 364 -13.28 1.90 10.62
C PRO A 364 -13.13 3.35 11.13
N VAL A 365 -12.12 4.08 10.66
CA VAL A 365 -11.89 5.48 11.08
C VAL A 365 -12.96 6.39 10.50
N LEU A 366 -13.26 6.25 9.21
CA LEU A 366 -14.27 7.06 8.52
C LEU A 366 -15.67 6.78 9.09
N SER A 367 -16.03 5.52 9.34
CA SER A 367 -17.32 5.16 9.93
C SER A 367 -17.50 5.77 11.32
N THR A 368 -16.45 5.73 12.16
CA THR A 368 -16.45 6.33 13.49
C THR A 368 -16.64 7.85 13.42
N ARG A 369 -15.96 8.54 12.50
CA ARG A 369 -16.06 9.99 12.32
C ARG A 369 -17.42 10.41 11.76
N LEU A 370 -17.94 9.69 10.77
CA LEU A 370 -19.28 9.91 10.22
C LEU A 370 -20.37 9.69 11.26
N TYR A 371 -20.24 8.65 12.09
CA TYR A 371 -21.14 8.41 13.21
C TYR A 371 -21.11 9.57 14.22
N GLN A 372 -19.92 9.99 14.66
CA GLN A 372 -19.78 11.13 15.59
C GLN A 372 -20.35 12.43 15.01
N ALA A 373 -20.18 12.68 13.70
CA ALA A 373 -20.77 13.83 13.03
C ALA A 373 -22.31 13.76 13.05
N ARG A 374 -22.89 12.60 12.72
CA ARG A 374 -24.35 12.37 12.77
C ARG A 374 -24.91 12.55 14.18
N GLU A 375 -24.21 12.05 15.21
CA GLU A 375 -24.62 12.23 16.61
C GLU A 375 -24.48 13.67 17.09
N ARG A 376 -23.48 14.43 16.62
CA ARG A 376 -23.40 15.87 16.87
C ARG A 376 -24.58 16.61 16.23
N CYS A 377 -24.92 16.31 14.98
CA CYS A 377 -26.07 16.90 14.31
C CYS A 377 -27.40 16.52 14.97
N ARG A 378 -27.58 15.26 15.41
CA ARG A 378 -28.76 14.81 16.17
C ARG A 378 -28.87 15.51 17.51
N ARG A 379 -27.76 15.60 18.28
CA ARG A 379 -27.73 16.32 19.55
C ARG A 379 -28.08 17.79 19.33
N TRP A 380 -27.51 18.44 18.32
CA TRP A 380 -27.85 19.83 17.95
C TRP A 380 -29.33 19.98 17.57
N ALA A 381 -29.91 19.04 16.82
CA ALA A 381 -31.33 19.03 16.50
C ALA A 381 -32.24 18.82 17.73
N HIS A 382 -31.74 18.17 18.78
CA HIS A 382 -32.45 17.96 20.05
C HIS A 382 -32.20 19.04 21.10
N THR A 383 -31.09 19.79 21.02
CA THR A 383 -30.81 20.95 21.89
C THR A 383 -31.43 22.19 21.24
N GLU A 384 -32.67 22.50 21.63
CA GLU A 384 -33.40 23.80 21.65
C GLU A 384 -33.26 24.87 20.54
N GLY A 385 -32.30 24.82 19.62
CA GLY A 385 -32.13 25.75 18.49
C GLY A 385 -33.04 25.48 17.29
N GLY A 386 -33.74 24.34 17.24
CA GLY A 386 -34.67 23.99 16.15
C GLY A 386 -36.16 24.16 16.49
N ARG A 387 -36.51 24.49 17.73
CA ARG A 387 -37.91 24.49 18.21
C ARG A 387 -38.57 25.87 18.33
N HIS A 388 -37.89 26.95 17.95
CA HIS A 388 -38.46 28.29 18.09
C HIS A 388 -39.34 28.77 16.92
N ARG A 389 -39.64 27.93 15.90
CA ARG A 389 -40.46 28.37 14.76
C ARG A 389 -41.68 27.53 14.38
N ARG A 390 -42.10 26.53 15.16
CA ARG A 390 -43.44 25.94 14.96
C ARG A 390 -44.15 25.59 16.25
N ARG A 391 -45.34 26.19 16.36
CA ARG A 391 -46.43 26.00 17.31
C ARG A 391 -46.33 26.73 18.64
N GLY A 392 -46.92 27.92 18.62
CA GLY A 392 -47.57 28.46 19.79
C GLY A 392 -48.73 27.58 20.28
N ARG A 393 -48.99 27.77 21.57
CA ARG A 393 -50.20 27.54 22.34
C ARG A 393 -50.70 26.09 22.52
N HIS A 394 -50.58 25.71 23.81
CA HIS A 394 -51.62 25.17 24.68
C HIS A 394 -51.77 23.66 24.86
N HIS A 395 -51.97 23.34 26.15
CA HIS A 395 -52.49 22.15 26.81
C HIS A 395 -51.50 21.06 27.28
N ASP A 396 -51.36 21.09 28.61
CA ASP A 396 -51.56 19.99 29.54
C ASP A 396 -50.40 19.26 30.20
N ARG A 397 -50.22 19.64 31.47
CA ARG A 397 -50.03 18.77 32.63
C ARG A 397 -50.72 17.42 32.43
N ILE A 398 -49.91 16.37 32.37
CA ILE A 398 -50.04 15.05 33.02
C ILE A 398 -49.11 14.13 32.24
N ARG A 399 -47.86 13.97 32.71
CA ARG A 399 -46.93 12.88 32.35
C ARG A 399 -45.65 12.99 33.19
N SER A 400 -45.79 12.93 34.51
CA SER A 400 -44.66 12.90 35.45
C SER A 400 -44.31 11.50 35.97
N LEU A 401 -45.10 10.45 35.69
CA LEU A 401 -44.83 9.10 36.23
C LEU A 401 -44.38 8.03 35.21
N THR A 402 -44.41 8.33 33.91
CA THR A 402 -43.88 7.42 32.86
C THR A 402 -42.49 7.81 32.33
N ARG A 403 -41.93 8.93 32.79
CA ARG A 403 -40.59 9.40 32.36
C ARG A 403 -39.43 8.65 33.03
N GLY A 404 -39.64 8.02 34.19
CA GLY A 404 -38.61 7.23 34.88
C GLY A 404 -38.28 5.91 34.17
N ARG A 405 -39.29 5.22 33.65
CA ARG A 405 -39.13 3.92 32.95
C ARG A 405 -38.77 4.06 31.47
N ALA A 406 -39.23 5.14 30.82
CA ALA A 406 -38.85 5.45 29.44
C ALA A 406 -37.41 5.98 29.31
N ARG A 407 -36.83 6.61 30.36
CA ARG A 407 -35.42 7.01 30.38
C ARG A 407 -34.47 5.84 30.61
N SER A 408 -34.88 4.79 31.33
CA SER A 408 -34.08 3.56 31.46
C SER A 408 -34.17 2.68 30.22
N GLN A 409 -35.36 2.55 29.61
CA GLN A 409 -35.53 1.79 28.36
C GLN A 409 -34.97 2.50 27.11
N SER A 410 -34.96 3.83 27.04
CA SER A 410 -34.31 4.57 25.94
C SER A 410 -32.79 4.62 26.07
N ARG A 411 -32.22 4.51 27.29
CA ARG A 411 -30.79 4.28 27.50
C ARG A 411 -30.35 2.87 27.07
N GLN A 412 -31.25 1.90 27.10
CA GLN A 412 -31.01 0.52 26.63
C GLN A 412 -31.34 0.26 25.15
N ARG A 413 -32.17 1.10 24.51
CA ARG A 413 -32.56 0.96 23.09
C ARG A 413 -31.73 1.77 22.09
N GLY A 414 -30.80 2.59 22.56
CA GLY A 414 -29.70 3.06 21.73
C GLY A 414 -28.53 2.12 21.95
N SER A 415 -28.40 1.06 21.15
CA SER A 415 -27.12 0.37 20.98
C SER A 415 -26.15 1.37 20.32
N GLY A 416 -25.63 2.29 21.13
CA GLY A 416 -24.53 3.14 20.73
C GLY A 416 -23.37 2.21 20.44
N GLN A 417 -23.18 1.88 19.17
CA GLN A 417 -22.09 1.05 18.73
C GLN A 417 -20.81 1.72 19.22
N ALA A 418 -20.16 1.09 20.21
CA ALA A 418 -18.90 1.58 20.74
C ALA A 418 -17.92 1.83 19.58
N PRO A 419 -16.99 2.80 19.69
CA PRO A 419 -15.96 3.04 18.68
C PRO A 419 -15.39 1.71 18.20
N ASP A 420 -15.25 1.54 16.88
CA ASP A 420 -14.81 0.25 16.32
C ASP A 420 -13.60 -0.26 17.12
N PRO A 421 -13.66 -1.46 17.71
CA PRO A 421 -12.61 -1.99 18.57
C PRO A 421 -11.22 -1.96 17.92
N ARG A 422 -11.12 -1.97 16.58
CA ARG A 422 -9.86 -1.79 15.83
C ARG A 422 -9.22 -0.43 16.03
N VAL A 423 -10.03 0.62 16.20
CA VAL A 423 -9.57 2.00 16.45
C VAL A 423 -9.34 2.21 17.94
N ALA A 424 -10.16 1.61 18.80
CA ALA A 424 -9.98 1.69 20.25
C ALA A 424 -8.70 0.99 20.75
N ALA A 425 -8.20 -0.01 20.01
CA ALA A 425 -6.93 -0.69 20.33
C ALA A 425 -5.68 0.15 20.04
N LEU A 426 -5.80 1.29 19.33
CA LEU A 426 -4.67 2.14 18.95
C LEU A 426 -4.27 3.12 20.06
N THR A 427 -2.99 3.49 20.09
CA THR A 427 -2.51 4.64 20.87
C THR A 427 -3.10 5.94 20.33
N HIS A 428 -3.16 6.98 21.17
CA HIS A 428 -3.69 8.27 20.76
C HIS A 428 -2.87 8.93 19.64
N ARG A 429 -1.54 8.74 19.64
CA ARG A 429 -0.66 9.24 18.58
C ARG A 429 -0.97 8.54 17.26
N ALA A 430 -1.00 7.20 17.24
CA ALA A 430 -1.33 6.43 16.06
C ALA A 430 -2.72 6.77 15.50
N GLN A 431 -3.73 6.92 16.37
CA GLN A 431 -5.07 7.32 15.98
C GLN A 431 -5.10 8.70 15.31
N ARG A 432 -4.35 9.67 15.84
CA ARG A 432 -4.24 11.02 15.25
C ARG A 432 -3.57 10.96 13.88
N THR A 433 -2.43 10.30 13.76
CA THR A 433 -1.70 10.15 12.50
C THR A 433 -2.59 9.53 11.42
N ILE A 434 -3.24 8.40 11.72
CA ILE A 434 -4.14 7.72 10.77
C ILE A 434 -5.33 8.61 10.43
N THR A 435 -5.93 9.29 11.41
CA THR A 435 -7.06 10.19 11.12
C THR A 435 -6.64 11.31 10.16
N VAL A 436 -5.53 12.00 10.44
CA VAL A 436 -5.04 13.11 9.62
C VAL A 436 -4.76 12.62 8.20
N TRP A 437 -4.05 11.51 8.08
CA TRP A 437 -3.78 10.89 6.79
C TRP A 437 -5.05 10.52 6.02
N VAL A 438 -6.03 9.87 6.67
CA VAL A 438 -7.33 9.54 6.05
C VAL A 438 -8.06 10.78 5.56
N LEU A 439 -8.04 11.88 6.34
CA LEU A 439 -8.71 13.13 5.97
C LEU A 439 -8.05 13.85 4.80
N VAL A 440 -6.78 13.58 4.52
CA VAL A 440 -6.05 14.15 3.36
C VAL A 440 -6.18 13.21 2.15
N VAL A 441 -5.87 11.93 2.33
CA VAL A 441 -5.76 10.96 1.24
C VAL A 441 -7.11 10.52 0.71
N ALA A 442 -8.13 10.33 1.56
CA ALA A 442 -9.44 9.88 1.06
C ALA A 442 -10.11 10.90 0.12
N PRO A 443 -10.15 12.22 0.44
CA PRO A 443 -10.64 13.22 -0.51
C PRO A 443 -9.77 13.32 -1.76
N LEU A 444 -8.44 13.27 -1.62
CA LEU A 444 -7.52 13.32 -2.76
C LEU A 444 -7.77 12.15 -3.74
N LEU A 445 -7.88 10.92 -3.23
CA LEU A 445 -8.18 9.74 -4.02
C LEU A 445 -9.58 9.83 -4.65
N ALA A 446 -10.57 10.34 -3.93
CA ALA A 446 -11.92 10.53 -4.46
C ALA A 446 -11.93 11.57 -5.60
N THR A 447 -11.25 12.70 -5.42
CA THR A 447 -11.10 13.73 -6.47
C THR A 447 -10.35 13.16 -7.67
N ASN A 448 -9.24 12.45 -7.46
CA ASN A 448 -8.49 11.83 -8.56
C ASN A 448 -9.35 10.81 -9.31
N LEU A 449 -10.14 10.00 -8.60
CA LEU A 449 -11.07 9.07 -9.23
C LEU A 449 -12.13 9.79 -10.07
N VAL A 450 -12.72 10.87 -9.56
CA VAL A 450 -13.67 11.69 -10.32
C VAL A 450 -13.00 12.29 -11.55
N LEU A 451 -11.79 12.84 -11.43
CA LEU A 451 -11.02 13.37 -12.56
C LEU A 451 -10.73 12.30 -13.60
N ILE A 452 -10.29 11.11 -13.19
CA ILE A 452 -10.07 9.97 -14.10
C ILE A 452 -11.36 9.63 -14.83
N ILE A 453 -12.50 9.54 -14.13
CA ILE A 453 -13.80 9.25 -14.74
C ILE A 453 -14.20 10.32 -15.76
N MET A 454 -13.96 11.60 -15.44
CA MET A 454 -14.31 12.73 -16.31
C MET A 454 -13.38 12.85 -17.52
N ILE A 455 -12.09 12.55 -17.36
CA ILE A 455 -11.06 12.70 -18.40
C ILE A 455 -10.98 11.46 -19.30
N ALA A 456 -11.25 10.26 -18.77
CA ALA A 456 -11.16 8.99 -19.47
C ALA A 456 -11.80 8.97 -20.87
N PRO A 457 -13.02 9.48 -21.11
CA PRO A 457 -13.63 9.46 -22.44
C PRO A 457 -12.76 10.20 -23.46
N SER A 458 -12.31 11.41 -23.09
CA SER A 458 -11.49 12.25 -23.96
C SER A 458 -10.10 11.67 -24.22
N VAL A 459 -9.54 10.93 -23.26
CA VAL A 459 -8.24 10.25 -23.44
C VAL A 459 -8.41 9.05 -24.34
N VAL A 460 -9.44 8.23 -24.13
CA VAL A 460 -9.73 7.07 -24.97
C VAL A 460 -10.00 7.50 -26.41
N ALA A 461 -10.82 8.53 -26.63
CA ALA A 461 -11.08 9.06 -27.97
C ALA A 461 -9.79 9.55 -28.66
N ARG A 462 -9.01 10.39 -27.97
CA ARG A 462 -7.72 10.89 -28.50
C ARG A 462 -6.72 9.77 -28.77
N CYS A 463 -6.69 8.73 -27.93
CA CYS A 463 -5.86 7.56 -28.15
C CYS A 463 -6.29 6.79 -29.40
N VAL A 464 -7.59 6.61 -29.63
CA VAL A 464 -8.11 5.93 -30.82
C VAL A 464 -7.74 6.70 -32.09
N ASP A 465 -7.92 8.03 -32.09
CA ASP A 465 -7.57 8.88 -33.22
C ASP A 465 -6.06 8.83 -33.50
N ALA A 466 -5.23 9.02 -32.48
CA ALA A 466 -3.78 8.97 -32.62
C ALA A 466 -3.26 7.58 -33.02
N VAL A 467 -3.89 6.48 -32.58
CA VAL A 467 -3.58 5.13 -33.06
C VAL A 467 -3.91 4.99 -34.54
N ARG A 468 -5.06 5.50 -35.00
CA ARG A 468 -5.45 5.46 -36.40
C ARG A 468 -4.48 6.24 -37.28
N ASP A 469 -4.09 7.43 -36.85
CA ASP A 469 -3.13 8.28 -37.56
C ASP A 469 -1.76 7.60 -37.66
N ARG A 470 -1.26 7.06 -36.53
CA ARG A 470 0.04 6.37 -36.47
C ARG A 470 0.04 5.06 -37.27
N ALA A 471 -1.06 4.32 -37.28
CA ALA A 471 -1.22 3.13 -38.12
C ALA A 471 -1.18 3.46 -39.62
N GLY A 472 -1.70 4.63 -40.01
CA GLY A 472 -1.54 5.17 -41.36
C GLY A 472 -0.07 5.38 -41.74
N LEU A 473 0.73 5.93 -40.84
CA LEU A 473 2.18 6.12 -41.04
C LEU A 473 2.94 4.79 -41.17
N VAL A 474 2.60 3.78 -40.35
CA VAL A 474 3.15 2.43 -40.48
C VAL A 474 2.88 1.86 -41.88
N ALA A 475 1.65 1.99 -42.37
CA ALA A 475 1.27 1.49 -43.70
C ALA A 475 2.00 2.24 -44.83
N HIS A 476 2.18 3.56 -44.72
CA HIS A 476 2.94 4.35 -45.68
C HIS A 476 4.44 3.99 -45.67
N ALA A 477 5.05 3.85 -44.50
CA ALA A 477 6.45 3.44 -44.37
C ALA A 477 6.68 2.02 -44.92
N ALA A 478 5.72 1.11 -44.71
CA ALA A 478 5.74 -0.23 -45.30
C ALA A 478 5.67 -0.17 -46.83
N GLY A 479 4.75 0.62 -47.39
CA GLY A 479 4.63 0.81 -48.84
C GLY A 479 5.83 1.51 -49.49
N ALA A 480 6.52 2.38 -48.74
CA ALA A 480 7.73 3.07 -49.16
C ALA A 480 9.01 2.24 -48.99
N GLY A 481 8.92 1.01 -48.46
CA GLY A 481 10.09 0.15 -48.21
C GLY A 481 11.03 0.68 -47.13
N GLN A 482 10.52 1.41 -46.14
CA GLN A 482 11.30 2.03 -45.05
C GLN A 482 11.12 1.25 -43.73
N PRO A 483 11.87 0.17 -43.49
CA PRO A 483 11.63 -0.73 -42.35
C PRO A 483 11.86 -0.04 -40.99
N ALA A 484 12.81 0.88 -40.92
CA ALA A 484 13.11 1.61 -39.68
C ALA A 484 11.95 2.51 -39.25
N ALA A 485 11.37 3.27 -40.18
CA ALA A 485 10.22 4.14 -39.91
C ALA A 485 8.97 3.31 -39.55
N MET A 486 8.75 2.19 -40.27
CA MET A 486 7.66 1.26 -39.99
C MET A 486 7.73 0.70 -38.55
N ILE A 487 8.91 0.26 -38.11
CA ILE A 487 9.12 -0.26 -36.74
C ILE A 487 8.92 0.85 -35.70
N ALA A 488 9.48 2.04 -35.93
CA ALA A 488 9.36 3.16 -35.01
C ALA A 488 7.90 3.58 -34.81
N ASP A 489 7.12 3.66 -35.90
CA ASP A 489 5.71 4.02 -35.82
C ASP A 489 4.84 2.92 -35.23
N ALA A 490 5.17 1.64 -35.47
CA ALA A 490 4.50 0.51 -34.84
C ALA A 490 4.73 0.49 -33.32
N LEU A 491 5.96 0.77 -32.87
CA LEU A 491 6.26 0.95 -31.44
C LEU A 491 5.49 2.15 -30.87
N GLY A 492 5.39 3.25 -31.62
CA GLY A 492 4.58 4.41 -31.24
C GLY A 492 3.11 4.06 -31.00
N VAL A 493 2.52 3.21 -31.85
CA VAL A 493 1.15 2.69 -31.65
C VAL A 493 1.03 1.94 -30.33
N VAL A 494 1.97 1.02 -30.04
CA VAL A 494 1.95 0.21 -28.80
C VAL A 494 1.99 1.11 -27.55
N VAL A 495 2.92 2.06 -27.52
CA VAL A 495 3.07 3.00 -26.40
C VAL A 495 1.80 3.82 -26.19
N LEU A 496 1.14 4.22 -27.28
CA LEU A 496 -0.04 5.08 -27.23
C LEU A 496 -1.33 4.35 -26.78
N VAL A 497 -1.38 3.04 -27.00
CA VAL A 497 -2.49 2.17 -26.55
C VAL A 497 -2.41 1.87 -25.04
N LEU A 498 -1.20 1.81 -24.48
CA LEU A 498 -0.97 1.37 -23.09
C LEU A 498 -1.75 2.17 -22.04
N PRO A 499 -1.76 3.53 -22.06
CA PRO A 499 -2.52 4.31 -21.07
C PRO A 499 -4.03 4.09 -21.17
N ALA A 500 -4.56 3.94 -22.38
CA ALA A 500 -6.00 3.71 -22.61
C ALA A 500 -6.42 2.33 -22.07
N VAL A 501 -5.66 1.28 -22.37
CA VAL A 501 -5.86 -0.06 -21.78
C VAL A 501 -5.80 0.02 -20.26
N GLY A 502 -4.86 0.80 -19.74
CA GLY A 502 -4.71 1.06 -18.32
C GLY A 502 -5.92 1.65 -17.63
N ILE A 503 -6.47 2.71 -18.21
CA ILE A 503 -7.67 3.38 -17.70
C ILE A 503 -8.87 2.42 -17.73
N VAL A 504 -9.06 1.70 -18.83
CA VAL A 504 -10.15 0.72 -18.96
C VAL A 504 -10.01 -0.40 -17.92
N PHE A 505 -8.80 -0.93 -17.74
CA PHE A 505 -8.51 -1.94 -16.72
C PHE A 505 -8.80 -1.42 -15.30
N LEU A 506 -8.32 -0.23 -14.96
CA LEU A 506 -8.55 0.36 -13.65
C LEU A 506 -10.05 0.59 -13.38
N LEU A 507 -10.77 1.16 -14.34
CA LEU A 507 -12.21 1.43 -14.22
C LEU A 507 -13.00 0.12 -14.06
N SER A 508 -12.68 -0.93 -14.82
CA SER A 508 -13.35 -2.23 -14.69
C SER A 508 -13.11 -2.87 -13.32
N ARG A 509 -11.88 -2.79 -12.78
CA ARG A 509 -11.53 -3.29 -11.45
C ARG A 509 -12.28 -2.53 -10.35
N LEU A 510 -12.38 -1.21 -10.46
CA LEU A 510 -13.10 -0.35 -9.53
C LEU A 510 -14.61 -0.57 -9.59
N ALA A 511 -15.17 -0.73 -10.79
CA ALA A 511 -16.58 -1.07 -10.98
C ALA A 511 -16.90 -2.41 -10.27
N GLY A 512 -16.09 -3.45 -10.49
CA GLY A 512 -16.23 -4.73 -9.81
C GLY A 512 -16.14 -4.61 -8.28
N ALA A 513 -15.23 -3.78 -7.77
CA ALA A 513 -15.12 -3.50 -6.33
C ALA A 513 -16.36 -2.76 -5.79
N GLY A 514 -16.85 -1.77 -6.53
CA GLY A 514 -18.07 -1.02 -6.21
C GLY A 514 -19.29 -1.94 -6.15
N VAL A 515 -19.43 -2.86 -7.11
CA VAL A 515 -20.54 -3.85 -7.13
C VAL A 515 -20.47 -4.75 -5.90
N ARG A 516 -19.28 -5.30 -5.58
CA ARG A 516 -19.11 -6.14 -4.37
C ARG A 516 -19.45 -5.37 -3.09
N ALA A 517 -19.04 -4.10 -3.00
CA ALA A 517 -19.36 -3.24 -1.87
C ALA A 517 -20.87 -2.96 -1.79
N ALA A 518 -21.52 -2.63 -2.90
CA ALA A 518 -22.96 -2.40 -2.97
C ALA A 518 -23.76 -3.65 -2.56
N VAL A 519 -23.37 -4.82 -3.04
CA VAL A 519 -23.96 -6.11 -2.66
C VAL A 519 -23.78 -6.38 -1.16
N ALA A 520 -22.58 -6.14 -0.61
CA ALA A 520 -22.33 -6.30 0.82
C ALA A 520 -23.17 -5.34 1.68
N ILE A 521 -23.33 -4.09 1.24
CA ILE A 521 -24.19 -3.09 1.90
C ILE A 521 -25.66 -3.50 1.82
N GLY A 522 -26.10 -4.04 0.67
CA GLY A 522 -27.47 -4.49 0.44
C GLY A 522 -27.89 -5.67 1.31
N ARG A 523 -26.96 -6.54 1.70
CA ARG A 523 -27.19 -7.61 2.69
C ARG A 523 -27.55 -7.08 4.09
N GLY A 524 -27.30 -5.80 4.37
CA GLY A 524 -27.64 -5.13 5.63
C GLY A 524 -29.08 -4.60 5.73
N GLY A 525 -29.95 -4.91 4.77
CA GLY A 525 -31.39 -4.59 4.78
C GLY A 525 -31.88 -3.83 3.53
N PRO A 526 -33.19 -3.88 3.22
CA PRO A 526 -33.75 -3.40 1.96
C PRO A 526 -33.52 -1.90 1.70
N GLY A 527 -33.57 -1.06 2.75
CA GLY A 527 -33.29 0.37 2.61
C GLY A 527 -31.83 0.69 2.28
N ARG A 528 -30.88 -0.15 2.70
CA ARG A 528 -29.45 0.00 2.38
C ARG A 528 -29.14 -0.49 0.97
N ALA A 529 -29.83 -1.55 0.53
CA ALA A 529 -29.77 -2.04 -0.85
C ALA A 529 -30.27 -0.97 -1.83
N LEU A 530 -31.40 -0.32 -1.53
CA LEU A 530 -31.97 0.73 -2.39
C LEU A 530 -31.05 1.95 -2.52
N ALA A 531 -30.45 2.38 -1.40
CA ALA A 531 -29.49 3.49 -1.40
C ALA A 531 -28.19 3.14 -2.16
N ALA A 532 -27.69 1.91 -2.05
CA ALA A 532 -26.52 1.45 -2.78
C ALA A 532 -26.80 1.37 -4.29
N GLY A 533 -27.99 0.88 -4.69
CA GLY A 533 -28.43 0.84 -6.08
C GLY A 533 -28.56 2.24 -6.70
N LEU A 534 -29.22 3.17 -5.99
CA LEU A 534 -29.33 4.57 -6.42
C LEU A 534 -27.98 5.26 -6.59
N GLY A 535 -27.05 5.06 -5.64
CA GLY A 535 -25.70 5.61 -5.75
C GLY A 535 -24.94 5.09 -6.98
N MET A 536 -25.08 3.80 -7.28
CA MET A 536 -24.47 3.19 -8.47
C MET A 536 -25.07 3.74 -9.77
N ILE A 537 -26.38 3.95 -9.83
CA ILE A 537 -27.06 4.57 -10.98
C ILE A 537 -26.57 6.00 -11.21
N VAL A 538 -26.42 6.81 -10.15
CA VAL A 538 -25.91 8.19 -10.27
C VAL A 538 -24.48 8.21 -10.82
N VAL A 539 -23.61 7.33 -10.32
CA VAL A 539 -22.22 7.24 -10.81
C VAL A 539 -22.18 6.79 -12.27
N ILE A 540 -22.95 5.76 -12.63
CA ILE A 540 -23.05 5.28 -14.02
C ILE A 540 -23.62 6.37 -14.94
N GLY A 541 -24.64 7.10 -14.49
CA GLY A 541 -25.24 8.21 -15.23
C GLY A 541 -24.26 9.37 -15.45
N ALA A 542 -23.48 9.74 -14.43
CA ALA A 542 -22.41 10.75 -14.56
C ALA A 542 -21.32 10.32 -15.55
N VAL A 543 -20.92 9.04 -15.54
CA VAL A 543 -19.99 8.48 -16.52
C VAL A 543 -20.63 8.54 -17.91
N LEU A 544 -21.80 7.96 -18.13
CA LEU A 544 -22.43 7.92 -19.45
C LEU A 544 -22.65 9.31 -20.04
N THR A 545 -23.06 10.29 -19.24
CA THR A 545 -23.23 11.68 -19.69
C THR A 545 -21.91 12.36 -20.04
N SER A 546 -20.79 11.99 -19.41
CA SER A 546 -19.47 12.49 -19.81
C SER A 546 -18.92 11.79 -21.07
N TRP A 547 -19.38 10.58 -21.38
CA TRP A 547 -19.01 9.85 -22.60
C TRP A 547 -19.84 10.28 -23.83
N LEU A 548 -20.99 10.92 -23.63
CA LEU A 548 -21.90 11.39 -24.69
C LEU A 548 -21.67 12.87 -25.10
N ARG A 549 -20.74 13.57 -24.45
CA ARG A 549 -20.28 14.92 -24.80
C ARG A 549 -18.92 14.84 -25.47
#